data_AF-A0A6P4ZHG3-F1
#
_entry.id   AF-A0A6P4ZHG3-F1
#
_cell.length_a   1.000
_cell.length_b   1.000
_cell.length_c   1.000
_cell.angle_alpha   90.00
_cell.angle_beta   90.00
_cell.angle_gamma   90.00
#
_symmetry.space_group_name_H-M   'P 1'
#
loop_
_entity.id
_entity.type
_entity.pdbx_description
1 polymer ?
#
loop_
_entity_poly.entity_id
_entity_poly.type
_entity_poly.pdbx_seq_one_letter_code
_entity_poly.pdbx_strand_id
1 'polypeptide(L)'
;MLRRDKEPGGPRRSLHLHILLRGTTGSKKVLQFKSSYFPYISAPKDHNSQPIHFDEEYNTSDTLWPKCTPKKRIALSKNHKVAGDTVKNILHRFGYVHNLTFLLPRPFMPSRAYPRNFSSEVFMPVPNTTPADMWVYHAVYDGDWLRARLPPDTVRLTIIREPLAHFKSVWNYYNIQRRFKIPGNGTDSIFAFLENPLKYDQRCGHGPHAPLCLTLNSMAVDLGFPIDSNKKVLPGGDHEEKERITKDFVEKISQEFPLVMLTEQFDLSLILLRRNMCWSLKDILYYKVNSRQYDYKEVDIIGSHKQAHREWSYVDYALYDFFNRTFWERVSKEGDSFWDEVKFFRYVNEKMREHCDDIVWGNACSRHGSSLVVSDTRWGPGFTIDREFCLLAKRGLVCHYSIQAERNGRMLSMAPHSGTDTLQAIRRDAVYREHCVYCRTQWCHPLDYLTHFYRDGYISRTEYMLARRKNFPRSLRKCRLPPKVLSPSDRYLHSV
;
A
#
# COMPACT_ATOMS: atom_id res chain seq x y z
N MET A 1 -27.20 -39.85 16.10
CA MET A 1 -27.24 -41.32 16.02
C MET A 1 -27.96 -41.68 14.73
N LEU A 2 -27.23 -42.07 13.69
CA LEU A 2 -27.55 -43.06 12.65
C LEU A 2 -26.51 -42.93 11.53
N ARG A 3 -26.01 -44.10 11.14
CA ARG A 3 -24.76 -44.37 10.42
C ARG A 3 -24.96 -44.24 8.90
N ARG A 4 -23.95 -43.69 8.21
CA ARG A 4 -23.14 -44.28 7.11
C ARG A 4 -23.89 -45.18 6.13
N ASP A 5 -23.74 -44.85 4.83
CA ASP A 5 -22.98 -45.68 3.91
C ASP A 5 -22.37 -44.86 2.74
N LYS A 6 -21.12 -45.19 2.41
CA LYS A 6 -20.38 -44.84 1.19
C LYS A 6 -20.35 -46.12 0.35
N GLU A 7 -20.50 -46.04 -0.98
CA GLU A 7 -19.49 -46.46 -1.99
C GLU A 7 -20.00 -46.34 -3.47
N PRO A 8 -19.18 -46.50 -4.54
CA PRO A 8 -18.94 -45.43 -5.52
C PRO A 8 -19.17 -45.77 -7.01
N GLY A 9 -19.04 -44.77 -7.89
CA GLY A 9 -18.49 -44.91 -9.26
C GLY A 9 -19.45 -45.22 -10.42
N GLY A 10 -19.56 -44.31 -11.40
CA GLY A 10 -20.15 -44.59 -12.74
C GLY A 10 -20.52 -43.32 -13.53
N PRO A 11 -20.42 -43.29 -14.87
CA PRO A 11 -19.87 -42.15 -15.60
C PRO A 11 -20.86 -41.04 -16.02
N ARG A 12 -20.29 -39.84 -16.19
CA ARG A 12 -20.91 -38.62 -16.75
C ARG A 12 -21.58 -38.89 -18.10
N ARG A 13 -22.90 -38.68 -18.19
CA ARG A 13 -23.62 -38.50 -19.46
C ARG A 13 -23.75 -37.02 -19.78
N SER A 14 -23.18 -36.64 -20.92
CA SER A 14 -23.44 -35.42 -21.66
C SER A 14 -24.94 -35.31 -21.97
N LEU A 15 -25.60 -34.24 -21.54
CA LEU A 15 -26.90 -33.84 -22.06
C LEU A 15 -26.67 -32.76 -23.14
N HIS A 16 -26.81 -33.15 -24.39
CA HIS A 16 -27.05 -32.22 -25.50
C HIS A 16 -28.56 -31.96 -25.57
N LEU A 17 -28.96 -30.71 -25.34
CA LEU A 17 -30.34 -30.27 -25.56
C LEU A 17 -30.41 -29.59 -26.93
N HIS A 18 -30.94 -30.31 -27.92
CA HIS A 18 -31.40 -29.73 -29.18
C HIS A 18 -32.77 -29.09 -28.96
N ILE A 19 -32.90 -27.79 -29.18
CA ILE A 19 -34.19 -27.12 -29.32
C ILE A 19 -34.34 -26.69 -30.79
N LEU A 20 -35.33 -27.29 -31.44
CA LEU A 20 -35.84 -26.98 -32.77
C LEU A 20 -36.51 -25.60 -32.78
N LEU A 21 -36.06 -24.71 -33.67
CA LEU A 21 -36.73 -23.44 -33.99
C LEU A 21 -37.78 -23.69 -35.08
N ARG A 22 -39.05 -23.41 -34.79
CA ARG A 22 -40.07 -23.10 -35.82
C ARG A 22 -40.24 -21.59 -35.87
N GLY A 23 -40.00 -21.01 -37.05
CA GLY A 23 -40.09 -19.58 -37.30
C GLY A 23 -41.48 -19.10 -37.72
N THR A 24 -41.73 -17.81 -37.48
CA THR A 24 -42.59 -16.96 -38.30
C THR A 24 -42.02 -15.54 -38.33
N THR A 25 -41.50 -15.20 -39.51
CA THR A 25 -41.39 -13.90 -40.19
C THR A 25 -41.59 -12.60 -39.38
N GLY A 26 -40.55 -11.78 -39.34
CA GLY A 26 -40.61 -10.35 -39.01
C GLY A 26 -39.22 -9.73 -39.11
N SER A 27 -39.01 -8.89 -40.13
CA SER A 27 -37.72 -8.31 -40.52
C SER A 27 -36.96 -7.68 -39.34
N LYS A 28 -35.80 -8.25 -38.98
CA LYS A 28 -34.82 -7.63 -38.08
C LYS A 28 -33.49 -7.52 -38.82
N LYS A 29 -33.05 -6.28 -39.07
CA LYS A 29 -31.66 -5.98 -39.39
C LYS A 29 -30.81 -6.50 -38.22
N VAL A 30 -30.01 -7.54 -38.49
CA VAL A 30 -28.99 -8.02 -37.57
C VAL A 30 -27.83 -7.03 -37.62
N LEU A 31 -27.79 -6.10 -36.68
CA LEU A 31 -26.56 -5.40 -36.32
C LEU A 31 -25.67 -6.42 -35.61
N GLN A 32 -24.66 -6.94 -36.33
CA GLN A 32 -23.57 -7.70 -35.75
C GLN A 32 -22.84 -6.81 -34.73
N PHE A 33 -23.12 -7.02 -33.44
CA PHE A 33 -22.25 -6.55 -32.38
C PHE A 33 -20.96 -7.36 -32.42
N LYS A 34 -19.89 -6.79 -32.97
CA LYS A 34 -18.53 -7.21 -32.64
C LYS A 34 -18.26 -6.77 -31.21
N SER A 35 -18.60 -7.62 -30.24
CA SER A 35 -18.01 -7.57 -28.91
C SER A 35 -16.51 -7.83 -29.08
N SER A 36 -15.70 -6.77 -29.01
CA SER A 36 -14.26 -6.90 -28.84
C SER A 36 -14.02 -7.50 -27.46
N TYR A 37 -13.99 -8.84 -27.43
CA TYR A 37 -13.35 -9.62 -26.37
C TYR A 37 -11.91 -9.10 -26.25
N PHE A 38 -11.66 -8.21 -25.30
CA PHE A 38 -10.30 -7.91 -24.88
C PHE A 38 -9.85 -9.06 -23.97
N PRO A 39 -8.85 -9.87 -24.36
CA PRO A 39 -8.38 -10.94 -23.51
C PRO A 39 -7.75 -10.32 -22.26
N TYR A 40 -8.13 -10.85 -21.11
CA TYR A 40 -7.39 -10.68 -19.86
C TYR A 40 -5.95 -11.16 -20.11
N ILE A 41 -4.99 -10.24 -20.22
CA ILE A 41 -3.57 -10.60 -20.29
C ILE A 41 -3.17 -11.02 -18.87
N SER A 42 -3.33 -12.31 -18.58
CA SER A 42 -2.63 -12.94 -17.46
C SER A 42 -1.13 -12.87 -17.69
N ALA A 43 -0.35 -12.84 -16.61
CA ALA A 43 1.09 -13.00 -16.66
C ALA A 43 1.49 -14.14 -17.63
N PRO A 44 2.58 -14.01 -18.41
CA PRO A 44 3.09 -15.12 -19.20
C PRO A 44 3.21 -16.36 -18.30
N LYS A 45 2.60 -17.47 -18.72
CA LYS A 45 2.82 -18.76 -18.04
C LYS A 45 4.28 -19.11 -18.27
N ASP A 46 5.02 -19.19 -17.19
CA ASP A 46 6.43 -19.56 -17.18
C ASP A 46 6.55 -21.03 -17.59
N HIS A 47 6.67 -21.27 -18.90
CA HIS A 47 6.96 -22.56 -19.49
C HIS A 47 8.31 -22.48 -20.20
N ASN A 48 9.36 -22.20 -19.44
CA ASN A 48 10.71 -22.64 -19.78
C ASN A 48 11.64 -22.57 -18.56
N SER A 49 11.47 -23.51 -17.63
CA SER A 49 12.48 -23.81 -16.62
C SER A 49 13.64 -24.56 -17.29
N GLN A 50 14.54 -23.84 -17.96
CA GLN A 50 15.90 -24.32 -18.18
C GLN A 50 16.83 -23.64 -17.18
N PRO A 51 17.76 -24.38 -16.54
CA PRO A 51 18.72 -23.78 -15.62
C PRO A 51 19.72 -22.94 -16.43
N ILE A 52 19.62 -21.62 -16.28
CA ILE A 52 20.62 -20.69 -16.81
C ILE A 52 21.83 -20.77 -15.87
N HIS A 53 22.96 -21.25 -16.39
CA HIS A 53 24.26 -21.20 -15.71
C HIS A 53 24.74 -19.74 -15.63
N PHE A 54 24.92 -19.24 -14.41
CA PHE A 54 25.51 -17.93 -14.13
C PHE A 54 26.97 -18.13 -13.69
N ASP A 55 27.87 -18.29 -14.65
CA ASP A 55 29.32 -18.32 -14.45
C ASP A 55 29.99 -17.15 -15.21
N GLU A 56 29.50 -15.93 -15.02
CA GLU A 56 30.21 -14.72 -15.45
C GLU A 56 30.52 -13.81 -14.27
N GLU A 57 31.81 -13.57 -14.09
CA GLU A 57 32.39 -12.61 -13.17
C GLU A 57 31.93 -11.20 -13.60
N TYR A 58 30.94 -10.65 -12.89
CA TYR A 58 30.33 -9.37 -13.26
C TYR A 58 31.34 -8.22 -13.16
N ASN A 59 31.74 -7.69 -14.32
CA ASN A 59 32.55 -6.49 -14.42
C ASN A 59 31.80 -5.28 -13.83
N THR A 60 32.35 -4.70 -12.76
CA THR A 60 31.71 -3.62 -11.97
C THR A 60 31.62 -2.26 -12.69
N SER A 61 31.95 -2.19 -13.98
CA SER A 61 31.99 -0.93 -14.74
C SER A 61 30.64 -0.50 -15.35
N ASP A 62 29.65 -1.40 -15.47
CA ASP A 62 28.31 -1.07 -16.00
C ASP A 62 27.28 -0.90 -14.88
N THR A 63 27.43 0.18 -14.10
CA THR A 63 26.43 0.57 -13.10
C THR A 63 25.15 1.05 -13.81
N LEU A 64 24.06 0.29 -13.68
CA LEU A 64 22.70 0.70 -14.10
C LEU A 64 22.05 1.66 -13.08
N TRP A 65 22.76 2.02 -12.02
CA TRP A 65 22.31 2.99 -11.05
C TRP A 65 22.09 4.35 -11.73
N PRO A 66 20.87 4.92 -11.65
CA PRO A 66 20.60 6.21 -12.27
C PRO A 66 21.53 7.29 -11.72
N LYS A 67 22.24 8.00 -12.62
CA LYS A 67 22.89 9.28 -12.28
C LYS A 67 21.82 10.37 -12.18
N CYS A 68 20.92 10.27 -11.21
CA CYS A 68 19.87 11.26 -10.98
C CYS A 68 19.72 11.64 -9.51
N THR A 69 19.15 12.82 -9.28
CA THR A 69 18.93 13.36 -7.94
C THR A 69 17.72 12.70 -7.28
N PRO A 70 17.86 12.16 -6.06
CA PRO A 70 16.75 11.63 -5.28
C PRO A 70 15.61 12.62 -5.14
N LYS A 71 14.44 12.27 -5.68
CA LYS A 71 13.20 13.01 -5.47
C LYS A 71 12.69 12.71 -4.07
N LYS A 72 12.31 13.74 -3.31
CA LYS A 72 11.98 13.59 -1.88
C LYS A 72 10.49 13.70 -1.58
N ARG A 73 9.76 14.51 -2.34
CA ARG A 73 8.39 14.91 -2.04
C ARG A 73 7.39 14.01 -2.74
N ILE A 74 6.46 13.45 -1.96
CA ILE A 74 5.40 12.57 -2.46
C ILE A 74 4.06 12.97 -1.86
N ALA A 75 3.06 13.06 -2.72
CA ALA A 75 1.65 13.02 -2.36
C ALA A 75 1.07 11.64 -2.73
N LEU A 76 0.86 10.79 -1.73
CA LEU A 76 0.15 9.53 -1.89
C LEU A 76 -1.37 9.80 -1.78
N SER A 77 -2.07 9.70 -2.91
CA SER A 77 -3.52 9.59 -2.92
C SER A 77 -3.90 8.17 -2.48
N LYS A 78 -4.22 8.01 -1.20
CA LYS A 78 -4.34 6.70 -0.57
C LYS A 78 -5.77 6.16 -0.68
N ASN A 79 -6.02 5.35 -1.71
CA ASN A 79 -7.24 4.55 -1.81
C ASN A 79 -7.39 3.61 -0.59
N HIS A 80 -8.64 3.32 -0.24
CA HIS A 80 -8.94 2.32 0.77
C HIS A 80 -8.60 0.91 0.27
N LYS A 81 -8.04 0.06 1.13
CA LYS A 81 -7.90 -1.41 0.92
C LYS A 81 -7.02 -1.88 -0.25
N VAL A 82 -6.14 -1.02 -0.76
CA VAL A 82 -5.16 -1.29 -1.84
C VAL A 82 -3.72 -1.52 -1.33
N ALA A 83 -3.54 -2.07 -0.12
CA ALA A 83 -2.22 -2.16 0.55
C ALA A 83 -1.51 -0.81 0.83
N GLY A 84 -2.24 0.31 0.78
CA GLY A 84 -1.68 1.65 0.98
C GLY A 84 -1.06 1.93 2.35
N ASP A 85 -1.36 1.14 3.39
CA ASP A 85 -0.66 1.25 4.68
C ASP A 85 0.80 0.80 4.60
N THR A 86 1.10 -0.23 3.78
CA THR A 86 2.48 -0.68 3.56
C THR A 86 3.29 0.41 2.88
N VAL A 87 2.77 0.99 1.79
CA VAL A 87 3.44 2.10 1.09
C VAL A 87 3.57 3.31 2.00
N LYS A 88 2.51 3.68 2.72
CA LYS A 88 2.60 4.77 3.71
C LYS A 88 3.69 4.53 4.77
N ASN A 89 3.90 3.31 5.25
CA ASN A 89 4.99 3.03 6.19
C ASN A 89 6.38 3.20 5.53
N ILE A 90 6.54 2.77 4.27
CA ILE A 90 7.75 3.06 3.48
C ILE A 90 7.98 4.57 3.40
N LEU A 91 6.95 5.34 3.04
CA LEU A 91 7.01 6.80 2.92
C LEU A 91 7.28 7.49 4.25
N HIS A 92 6.65 7.04 5.34
CA HIS A 92 6.90 7.57 6.68
C HIS A 92 8.33 7.32 7.13
N ARG A 93 8.89 6.13 6.86
CA ARG A 93 10.29 5.85 7.13
C ARG A 93 11.19 6.75 6.28
N PHE A 94 10.96 6.80 4.97
CA PHE A 94 11.73 7.64 4.05
C PHE A 94 11.72 9.11 4.50
N GLY A 95 10.54 9.71 4.71
CA GLY A 95 10.44 11.09 5.17
C GLY A 95 11.04 11.32 6.55
N TYR A 96 10.92 10.35 7.47
CA TYR A 96 11.62 10.44 8.75
C TYR A 96 13.14 10.44 8.59
N VAL A 97 13.69 9.56 7.74
CA VAL A 97 15.14 9.45 7.55
C VAL A 97 15.76 10.61 6.77
N HIS A 98 14.95 11.34 6.00
CA HIS A 98 15.36 12.50 5.21
C HIS A 98 14.94 13.85 5.81
N ASN A 99 14.47 13.87 7.05
CA ASN A 99 14.02 15.07 7.75
C ASN A 99 12.91 15.85 7.00
N LEU A 100 11.95 15.13 6.41
CA LEU A 100 10.83 15.71 5.67
C LEU A 100 9.63 15.99 6.57
N THR A 101 8.89 17.05 6.25
CA THR A 101 7.69 17.49 6.99
C THR A 101 6.43 16.86 6.41
N PHE A 102 5.60 16.26 7.27
CA PHE A 102 4.32 15.69 6.86
C PHE A 102 3.17 16.66 7.16
N LEU A 103 2.19 16.73 6.27
CA LEU A 103 0.90 17.38 6.55
C LEU A 103 0.01 16.42 7.35
N LEU A 104 -0.09 16.65 8.67
CA LEU A 104 -0.64 15.72 9.65
C LEU A 104 -2.10 16.04 10.03
N PRO A 105 -3.12 15.19 9.75
CA PRO A 105 -4.48 15.33 10.28
C PRO A 105 -4.68 15.17 11.83
N ARG A 106 -5.06 16.23 12.55
CA ARG A 106 -5.34 16.19 14.01
C ARG A 106 -6.73 15.59 14.34
N PRO A 107 -6.93 14.90 15.48
CA PRO A 107 -5.98 14.64 16.57
C PRO A 107 -5.27 13.28 16.45
N PHE A 108 -4.72 12.96 15.27
CA PHE A 108 -4.08 11.68 14.89
C PHE A 108 -5.05 10.64 14.34
N MET A 109 -5.96 11.10 13.51
CA MET A 109 -6.90 10.25 12.80
C MET A 109 -6.52 10.27 11.31
N PRO A 110 -5.88 9.20 10.78
CA PRO A 110 -5.41 9.15 9.39
C PRO A 110 -6.49 9.32 8.31
N SER A 111 -7.77 9.30 8.71
CA SER A 111 -8.94 9.50 7.84
C SER A 111 -9.70 10.78 8.16
N ARG A 112 -9.14 11.71 8.95
CA ARG A 112 -9.84 12.94 9.35
C ARG A 112 -10.21 13.84 8.17
N ALA A 113 -9.37 13.85 7.14
CA ALA A 113 -9.62 14.61 5.92
C ALA A 113 -10.61 13.92 4.97
N TYR A 114 -10.92 12.64 5.21
CA TYR A 114 -11.86 11.91 4.38
C TYR A 114 -13.32 12.28 4.73
N PRO A 115 -14.20 12.49 3.73
CA PRO A 115 -13.93 12.42 2.31
C PRO A 115 -13.29 13.68 1.75
N ARG A 116 -13.74 14.89 2.11
CA ARG A 116 -13.20 16.16 1.57
C ARG A 116 -13.06 17.24 2.65
N ASN A 117 -12.69 16.86 3.86
CA ASN A 117 -12.51 17.80 4.96
C ASN A 117 -11.09 18.37 4.96
N PHE A 118 -10.90 19.41 4.16
CA PHE A 118 -9.60 20.01 3.87
C PHE A 118 -9.37 21.38 4.55
N SER A 119 -10.20 21.71 5.55
CA SER A 119 -10.03 22.88 6.40
C SER A 119 -8.65 22.87 7.07
N SER A 120 -8.04 24.05 7.26
CA SER A 120 -6.80 24.19 8.02
C SER A 120 -6.91 23.60 9.43
N GLU A 121 -8.11 23.63 10.02
CA GLU A 121 -8.41 23.04 11.32
C GLU A 121 -8.35 21.51 11.35
N VAL A 122 -8.28 20.83 10.21
CA VAL A 122 -8.10 19.37 10.16
C VAL A 122 -6.64 19.00 10.35
N PHE A 123 -5.71 19.91 10.08
CA PHE A 123 -4.28 19.61 10.09
C PHE A 123 -3.59 20.21 11.30
N MET A 124 -2.48 19.58 11.69
CA MET A 124 -1.48 20.21 12.53
C MET A 124 -0.87 21.38 11.72
N PRO A 125 -0.70 22.56 12.32
CA PRO A 125 -0.03 23.65 11.65
C PRO A 125 1.36 23.23 11.19
N VAL A 126 1.80 23.79 10.07
CA VAL A 126 3.20 23.78 9.64
C VAL A 126 3.69 25.23 9.65
N PRO A 127 4.98 25.49 9.93
CA PRO A 127 5.50 26.86 9.88
C PRO A 127 5.23 27.50 8.52
N ASN A 128 4.79 28.77 8.50
CA ASN A 128 4.51 29.50 7.25
C ASN A 128 5.74 29.58 6.33
N THR A 129 6.94 29.46 6.90
CA THR A 129 8.22 29.52 6.19
C THR A 129 8.65 28.18 5.57
N THR A 130 7.95 27.08 5.84
CA THR A 130 8.34 25.74 5.36
C THR A 130 7.10 24.95 4.94
N PRO A 131 6.88 24.73 3.62
CA PRO A 131 5.77 23.91 3.16
C PRO A 131 5.96 22.45 3.59
N ALA A 132 4.85 21.71 3.67
CA ALA A 132 4.92 20.28 3.88
C ALA A 132 5.55 19.58 2.66
N ASP A 133 6.32 18.53 2.90
CA ASP A 133 6.98 17.73 1.86
C ASP A 133 6.14 16.50 1.46
N MET A 134 5.29 16.01 2.36
CA MET A 134 4.59 14.75 2.18
C MET A 134 3.12 14.77 2.63
N TRP A 135 2.27 14.15 1.81
CA TRP A 135 0.88 13.82 2.12
C TRP A 135 0.66 12.32 1.91
N VAL A 136 0.16 11.59 2.91
CA VAL A 136 0.03 10.12 2.85
C VAL A 136 -1.24 9.55 3.50
N TYR A 137 -2.23 10.40 3.74
CA TYR A 137 -3.42 10.07 4.55
C TYR A 137 -4.68 9.94 3.70
N HIS A 138 -5.73 9.36 4.26
CA HIS A 138 -6.99 9.17 3.54
C HIS A 138 -7.73 10.50 3.38
N ALA A 139 -7.96 10.86 2.12
CA ALA A 139 -8.90 11.85 1.66
C ALA A 139 -9.31 11.47 0.24
N VAL A 140 -10.47 11.97 -0.21
CA VAL A 140 -10.79 11.97 -1.64
C VAL A 140 -9.85 12.94 -2.31
N TYR A 141 -9.18 12.48 -3.35
CA TYR A 141 -8.20 13.24 -4.10
C TYR A 141 -8.76 14.56 -4.63
N ASP A 142 -7.98 15.62 -4.42
CA ASP A 142 -8.19 16.95 -4.94
C ASP A 142 -6.83 17.48 -5.40
N GLY A 143 -6.62 17.44 -6.72
CA GLY A 143 -5.35 17.81 -7.33
C GLY A 143 -5.02 19.30 -7.16
N ASP A 144 -6.03 20.17 -7.21
CA ASP A 144 -5.84 21.61 -7.03
C ASP A 144 -5.47 21.92 -5.58
N TRP A 145 -6.17 21.30 -4.63
CA TRP A 145 -5.85 21.44 -3.21
C TRP A 145 -4.43 21.01 -2.87
N LEU A 146 -3.98 19.87 -3.44
CA LEU A 146 -2.61 19.37 -3.24
C LEU A 146 -1.57 20.30 -3.87
N ARG A 147 -1.79 20.76 -5.11
CA ARG A 147 -0.88 21.71 -5.79
C ARG A 147 -0.76 23.03 -5.05
N ALA A 148 -1.83 23.50 -4.40
CA ALA A 148 -1.81 24.73 -3.63
C ALA A 148 -1.03 24.64 -2.30
N ARG A 149 -0.68 23.43 -1.83
CA ARG A 149 -0.10 23.20 -0.49
C ARG A 149 1.24 22.50 -0.48
N LEU A 150 1.55 21.75 -1.53
CA LEU A 150 2.80 21.02 -1.66
C LEU A 150 3.67 21.64 -2.74
N PRO A 151 5.01 21.58 -2.60
CA PRO A 151 5.91 22.12 -3.61
C PRO A 151 5.68 21.55 -5.02
N PRO A 152 5.94 22.32 -6.09
CA PRO A 152 5.66 21.90 -7.47
C PRO A 152 6.36 20.62 -7.93
N ASP A 153 7.49 20.26 -7.33
CA ASP A 153 8.25 19.04 -7.62
C ASP A 153 7.68 17.78 -6.93
N THR A 154 6.55 17.90 -6.23
CA THR A 154 5.91 16.79 -5.52
C THR A 154 5.40 15.74 -6.50
N VAL A 155 5.89 14.51 -6.36
CA VAL A 155 5.44 13.37 -7.17
C VAL A 155 4.12 12.85 -6.61
N ARG A 156 3.10 12.76 -7.47
CA ARG A 156 1.82 12.15 -7.12
C ARG A 156 1.87 10.64 -7.34
N LEU A 157 1.46 9.90 -6.32
CA LEU A 157 1.47 8.44 -6.30
C LEU A 157 0.08 7.95 -5.89
N THR A 158 -0.38 6.87 -6.49
CA THR A 158 -1.55 6.13 -6.00
C THR A 158 -1.34 4.64 -6.18
N ILE A 159 -2.20 3.85 -5.56
CA ILE A 159 -2.22 2.39 -5.67
C ILE A 159 -3.67 1.99 -5.96
N ILE A 160 -3.83 1.07 -6.90
CA ILE A 160 -5.11 0.42 -7.18
C ILE A 160 -4.97 -1.09 -7.00
N ARG A 161 -6.10 -1.79 -7.10
CA ARG A 161 -6.21 -3.22 -6.88
C ARG A 161 -7.23 -3.80 -7.83
N GLU A 162 -7.15 -5.08 -8.17
CA GLU A 162 -8.19 -5.74 -8.97
C GLU A 162 -9.55 -5.50 -8.30
N PRO A 163 -10.57 -4.95 -9.00
CA PRO A 163 -11.76 -4.43 -8.35
C PRO A 163 -12.53 -5.46 -7.51
N LEU A 164 -12.62 -6.72 -7.92
CA LEU A 164 -13.33 -7.74 -7.13
C LEU A 164 -12.56 -8.13 -5.87
N ALA A 165 -11.24 -8.27 -5.97
CA ALA A 165 -10.35 -8.51 -4.83
C ALA A 165 -10.32 -7.30 -3.88
N HIS A 166 -10.42 -6.08 -4.40
CA HIS A 166 -10.63 -4.86 -3.64
C HIS A 166 -11.95 -4.88 -2.88
N PHE A 167 -13.05 -5.17 -3.58
CA PHE A 167 -14.38 -5.28 -3.00
C PHE A 167 -14.43 -6.33 -1.87
N LYS A 168 -13.87 -7.53 -2.06
CA LYS A 168 -13.74 -8.55 -1.01
C LYS A 168 -13.00 -8.03 0.24
N SER A 169 -11.96 -7.23 0.03
CA SER A 169 -11.16 -6.62 1.11
C SER A 169 -11.92 -5.52 1.85
N VAL A 170 -12.69 -4.69 1.14
CA VAL A 170 -13.63 -3.72 1.73
C VAL A 170 -14.71 -4.45 2.53
N TRP A 171 -15.33 -5.46 1.93
CA TRP A 171 -16.40 -6.28 2.52
C TRP A 171 -16.00 -6.81 3.89
N ASN A 172 -14.82 -7.45 3.95
CA ASN A 172 -14.27 -8.00 5.18
C ASN A 172 -13.92 -6.89 6.18
N TYR A 173 -13.17 -5.89 5.76
CA TYR A 173 -12.61 -4.91 6.70
C TYR A 173 -13.67 -4.02 7.36
N TYR A 174 -14.69 -3.63 6.61
CA TYR A 174 -15.76 -2.76 7.10
C TYR A 174 -17.00 -3.54 7.55
N ASN A 175 -16.94 -4.88 7.53
CA ASN A 175 -18.03 -5.76 7.92
C ASN A 175 -19.34 -5.40 7.20
N ILE A 176 -19.26 -5.29 5.87
CA ILE A 176 -20.35 -4.77 5.03
C ILE A 176 -21.61 -5.64 5.15
N GLN A 177 -21.46 -6.96 5.22
CA GLN A 177 -22.56 -7.90 5.47
C GLN A 177 -23.38 -7.51 6.71
N ARG A 178 -22.72 -7.33 7.87
CA ARG A 178 -23.39 -6.92 9.11
C ARG A 178 -24.01 -5.53 8.99
N ARG A 179 -23.29 -4.59 8.36
CA ARG A 179 -23.74 -3.20 8.21
C ARG A 179 -25.01 -3.08 7.37
N PHE A 180 -25.07 -3.84 6.29
CA PHE A 180 -26.22 -3.86 5.37
C PHE A 180 -27.29 -4.87 5.78
N LYS A 181 -27.07 -5.62 6.87
CA LYS A 181 -27.97 -6.65 7.39
C LYS A 181 -28.33 -7.69 6.33
N ILE A 182 -27.33 -8.09 5.54
CA ILE A 182 -27.50 -9.06 4.46
C ILE A 182 -27.52 -10.46 5.04
N PRO A 183 -28.51 -11.30 4.69
CA PRO A 183 -28.57 -12.69 5.15
C PRO A 183 -27.39 -13.51 4.60
N GLY A 184 -27.09 -14.63 5.25
CA GLY A 184 -25.95 -15.48 4.90
C GLY A 184 -24.62 -15.00 5.49
N ASN A 185 -23.56 -15.76 5.21
CA ASN A 185 -22.20 -15.50 5.66
C ASN A 185 -21.23 -15.66 4.48
N GLY A 186 -19.96 -15.30 4.70
CA GLY A 186 -18.90 -15.47 3.69
C GLY A 186 -19.30 -15.00 2.29
N THR A 187 -19.07 -15.86 1.31
CA THR A 187 -19.37 -15.59 -0.11
C THR A 187 -20.87 -15.48 -0.39
N ASP A 188 -21.74 -16.18 0.33
CA ASP A 188 -23.19 -16.13 0.10
C ASP A 188 -23.75 -14.72 0.34
N SER A 189 -23.23 -14.02 1.35
CA SER A 189 -23.61 -12.63 1.61
C SER A 189 -23.13 -11.66 0.51
N ILE A 190 -22.01 -11.98 -0.14
CA ILE A 190 -21.52 -11.23 -1.30
C ILE A 190 -22.43 -11.48 -2.50
N PHE A 191 -22.83 -12.72 -2.75
CA PHE A 191 -23.75 -13.07 -3.83
C PHE A 191 -25.11 -12.39 -3.66
N ALA A 192 -25.69 -12.48 -2.46
CA ALA A 192 -26.94 -11.80 -2.13
C ALA A 192 -26.89 -10.28 -2.34
N PHE A 193 -25.73 -9.65 -2.13
CA PHE A 193 -25.51 -8.25 -2.48
C PHE A 193 -25.48 -8.02 -3.99
N LEU A 194 -24.70 -8.82 -4.71
CA LEU A 194 -24.49 -8.66 -6.15
C LEU A 194 -25.75 -8.94 -6.97
N GLU A 195 -26.70 -9.70 -6.44
CA GLU A 195 -28.05 -9.86 -7.03
C GLU A 195 -28.85 -8.56 -7.03
N ASN A 196 -28.67 -7.69 -6.04
CA ASN A 196 -29.37 -6.40 -5.96
C ASN A 196 -28.57 -5.37 -5.15
N PRO A 197 -27.47 -4.80 -5.69
CA PRO A 197 -26.60 -3.89 -4.94
C PRO A 197 -27.33 -2.62 -4.48
N LEU A 198 -28.20 -2.09 -5.35
CA LEU A 198 -28.98 -0.89 -5.09
C LEU A 198 -29.90 -1.03 -3.87
N LYS A 199 -30.40 -2.23 -3.57
CA LYS A 199 -31.21 -2.47 -2.36
C LYS A 199 -30.42 -2.23 -1.08
N TYR A 200 -29.12 -2.52 -1.08
CA TYR A 200 -28.29 -2.53 0.13
C TYR A 200 -27.42 -1.27 0.27
N ASP A 201 -26.90 -0.75 -0.85
CA ASP A 201 -25.97 0.39 -0.86
C ASP A 201 -26.61 1.76 -0.53
N GLN A 202 -27.82 1.77 0.02
CA GLN A 202 -28.57 2.98 0.38
C GLN A 202 -28.32 3.44 1.82
N ARG A 203 -27.56 2.69 2.64
CA ARG A 203 -27.45 2.90 4.10
C ARG A 203 -26.00 2.89 4.61
N CYS A 204 -25.21 3.89 4.22
CA CYS A 204 -23.84 4.07 4.70
C CYS A 204 -23.80 4.89 6.01
N GLY A 205 -23.80 4.25 7.18
CA GLY A 205 -23.61 4.93 8.49
C GLY A 205 -22.15 5.34 8.86
N HIS A 206 -21.41 6.04 7.99
CA HIS A 206 -20.06 6.52 8.33
C HIS A 206 -20.09 7.98 8.79
N GLY A 207 -20.62 8.22 9.99
CA GLY A 207 -20.53 9.53 10.65
C GLY A 207 -21.08 10.70 9.80
N PRO A 208 -20.62 11.95 10.04
CA PRO A 208 -21.18 13.18 9.45
C PRO A 208 -20.75 13.45 7.98
N HIS A 209 -20.35 12.44 7.22
CA HIS A 209 -19.78 12.63 5.87
C HIS A 209 -20.57 11.87 4.80
N ALA A 210 -20.57 12.43 3.58
CA ALA A 210 -21.31 12.01 2.38
C ALA A 210 -21.38 10.47 2.17
N PRO A 211 -22.45 9.93 1.54
CA PRO A 211 -22.82 8.51 1.58
C PRO A 211 -21.88 7.64 0.75
N LEU A 212 -20.66 7.39 1.25
CA LEU A 212 -19.69 6.50 0.63
C LEU A 212 -19.67 5.18 1.40
N CYS A 213 -20.37 4.20 0.84
CA CYS A 213 -20.42 2.84 1.35
C CYS A 213 -19.17 2.01 0.98
N LEU A 214 -18.28 2.57 0.14
CA LEU A 214 -17.07 1.94 -0.39
C LEU A 214 -17.33 0.70 -1.27
N THR A 215 -18.56 0.49 -1.74
CA THR A 215 -18.89 -0.63 -2.63
C THR A 215 -19.00 -0.21 -4.10
N LEU A 216 -19.41 1.03 -4.38
CA LEU A 216 -19.65 1.55 -5.73
C LEU A 216 -18.49 2.42 -6.21
N ASN A 217 -17.70 1.91 -7.17
CA ASN A 217 -16.56 2.61 -7.78
C ASN A 217 -15.64 3.27 -6.72
N SER A 218 -15.34 2.54 -5.64
CA SER A 218 -14.73 3.12 -4.46
C SER A 218 -13.31 3.63 -4.70
N MET A 219 -12.54 2.97 -5.57
CA MET A 219 -11.19 3.46 -5.89
C MET A 219 -11.25 4.73 -6.73
N ALA A 220 -12.18 4.80 -7.69
CA ALA A 220 -12.42 5.99 -8.49
C ALA A 220 -12.88 7.16 -7.63
N VAL A 221 -13.81 6.93 -6.70
CA VAL A 221 -14.29 7.97 -5.78
C VAL A 221 -13.16 8.47 -4.87
N ASP A 222 -12.35 7.58 -4.30
CA ASP A 222 -11.17 7.97 -3.53
C ASP A 222 -10.19 8.80 -4.39
N LEU A 223 -10.11 8.54 -5.70
CA LEU A 223 -9.33 9.32 -6.67
C LEU A 223 -10.04 10.56 -7.21
N GLY A 224 -11.16 10.96 -6.62
CA GLY A 224 -11.83 12.22 -6.93
C GLY A 224 -12.95 12.13 -7.95
N PHE A 225 -13.38 10.92 -8.35
CA PHE A 225 -14.53 10.75 -9.23
C PHE A 225 -15.78 11.40 -8.60
N PRO A 226 -16.47 12.32 -9.29
CA PRO A 226 -17.59 13.05 -8.71
C PRO A 226 -18.74 12.13 -8.32
N ILE A 227 -19.36 12.37 -7.16
CA ILE A 227 -20.48 11.56 -6.65
C ILE A 227 -21.67 11.61 -7.62
N ASP A 228 -21.95 12.77 -8.23
CA ASP A 228 -23.04 12.88 -9.19
C ASP A 228 -22.75 12.13 -10.50
N SER A 229 -21.49 12.08 -10.94
CA SER A 229 -21.06 11.19 -12.03
C SER A 229 -21.18 9.72 -11.64
N ASN A 230 -20.93 9.37 -10.37
CA ASN A 230 -21.04 8.00 -9.88
C ASN A 230 -22.48 7.45 -9.93
N LYS A 231 -23.49 8.33 -9.81
CA LYS A 231 -24.90 7.95 -10.01
C LYS A 231 -25.22 7.67 -11.49
N LYS A 232 -24.54 8.34 -12.42
CA LYS A 232 -24.77 8.21 -13.87
C LYS A 232 -24.18 6.95 -14.48
N VAL A 233 -23.18 6.34 -13.82
CA VAL A 233 -22.56 5.08 -14.27
C VAL A 233 -23.22 3.81 -13.72
N LEU A 234 -24.33 3.94 -12.98
CA LEU A 234 -25.07 2.81 -12.43
C LEU A 234 -25.58 1.85 -13.53
N PRO A 235 -25.81 0.57 -13.21
CA PRO A 235 -26.45 -0.36 -14.15
C PRO A 235 -27.78 0.19 -14.67
N GLY A 236 -28.01 0.07 -15.99
CA GLY A 236 -29.22 0.56 -16.65
C GLY A 236 -29.25 2.05 -17.00
N GLY A 237 -28.17 2.80 -16.73
CA GLY A 237 -28.01 4.19 -17.19
C GLY A 237 -27.69 4.32 -18.69
N ASP A 238 -27.60 5.56 -19.17
CA ASP A 238 -27.23 5.86 -20.56
C ASP A 238 -25.81 5.37 -20.87
N HIS A 239 -25.68 4.52 -21.90
CA HIS A 239 -24.42 3.85 -22.21
C HIS A 239 -23.35 4.83 -22.71
N GLU A 240 -23.74 5.78 -23.57
CA GLU A 240 -22.81 6.74 -24.17
C GLU A 240 -22.28 7.73 -23.12
N GLU A 241 -23.15 8.25 -22.26
CA GLU A 241 -22.78 9.11 -21.15
C GLU A 241 -21.85 8.36 -20.18
N LYS A 242 -22.21 7.12 -19.80
CA LYS A 242 -21.40 6.26 -18.93
C LYS A 242 -20.00 6.00 -19.49
N GLU A 243 -19.89 5.67 -20.77
CA GLU A 243 -18.60 5.43 -21.43
C GLU A 243 -17.76 6.71 -21.46
N ARG A 244 -18.35 7.84 -21.87
CA ARG A 244 -17.66 9.13 -21.96
C ARG A 244 -17.12 9.58 -20.60
N ILE A 245 -17.95 9.62 -19.55
CA ILE A 245 -17.51 10.09 -18.23
C ILE A 245 -16.46 9.17 -17.60
N THR A 246 -16.51 7.87 -17.91
CA THR A 246 -15.52 6.90 -17.45
C THR A 246 -14.19 7.13 -18.14
N LYS A 247 -14.20 7.29 -19.47
CA LYS A 247 -13.00 7.55 -20.27
C LYS A 247 -12.32 8.86 -19.86
N ASP A 248 -13.08 9.94 -19.76
CA ASP A 248 -12.58 11.26 -19.34
C ASP A 248 -11.86 11.18 -17.97
N PHE A 249 -12.42 10.39 -17.05
CA PHE A 249 -11.82 10.20 -15.73
C PHE A 249 -10.54 9.37 -15.77
N VAL A 250 -10.51 8.25 -16.51
CA VAL A 250 -9.30 7.42 -16.67
C VAL A 250 -8.17 8.24 -17.29
N GLU A 251 -8.46 9.03 -18.32
CA GLU A 251 -7.50 9.92 -18.97
C GLU A 251 -6.96 10.96 -18.00
N LYS A 252 -7.83 11.62 -17.22
CA LYS A 252 -7.41 12.55 -16.16
C LYS A 252 -6.44 11.91 -15.17
N ILE A 253 -6.77 10.72 -14.63
CA ILE A 253 -5.88 10.04 -13.68
C ILE A 253 -4.54 9.67 -14.34
N SER A 254 -4.55 9.24 -15.61
CA SER A 254 -3.31 8.90 -16.33
C SER A 254 -2.38 10.09 -16.52
N GLN A 255 -2.93 11.29 -16.70
CA GLN A 255 -2.16 12.52 -16.85
C GLN A 255 -1.65 13.05 -15.50
N GLU A 256 -2.45 12.90 -14.45
CA GLU A 256 -2.11 13.46 -13.14
C GLU A 256 -1.17 12.58 -12.33
N PHE A 257 -1.12 11.26 -12.54
CA PHE A 257 -0.32 10.33 -11.75
C PHE A 257 0.80 9.69 -12.59
N PRO A 258 2.06 10.15 -12.46
CA PRO A 258 3.21 9.56 -13.16
C PRO A 258 3.48 8.08 -12.85
N LEU A 259 2.95 7.60 -11.72
CA LEU A 259 2.97 6.19 -11.35
C LEU A 259 1.68 5.82 -10.61
N VAL A 260 0.99 4.80 -11.13
CA VAL A 260 -0.09 4.09 -10.46
C VAL A 260 0.42 2.68 -10.16
N MET A 261 0.54 2.35 -8.88
CA MET A 261 0.98 1.03 -8.42
C MET A 261 -0.18 0.03 -8.47
N LEU A 262 0.12 -1.25 -8.72
CA LEU A 262 -0.85 -2.33 -8.67
C LEU A 262 -0.60 -3.20 -7.43
N THR A 263 -1.65 -3.46 -6.66
CA THR A 263 -1.55 -4.29 -5.45
C THR A 263 -1.07 -5.71 -5.77
N GLU A 264 -1.50 -6.28 -6.90
CA GLU A 264 -1.11 -7.62 -7.35
C GLU A 264 0.36 -7.67 -7.83
N GLN A 265 0.89 -6.53 -8.28
CA GLN A 265 2.27 -6.38 -8.75
C GLN A 265 3.10 -5.54 -7.78
N PHE A 266 2.92 -5.76 -6.48
CA PHE A 266 3.43 -4.86 -5.43
C PHE A 266 4.96 -4.65 -5.49
N ASP A 267 5.74 -5.73 -5.58
CA ASP A 267 7.20 -5.63 -5.60
C ASP A 267 7.70 -4.98 -6.89
N LEU A 268 7.12 -5.33 -8.05
CA LEU A 268 7.44 -4.70 -9.33
C LEU A 268 7.11 -3.20 -9.27
N SER A 269 5.97 -2.84 -8.69
CA SER A 269 5.56 -1.45 -8.48
C SER A 269 6.53 -0.68 -7.58
N LEU A 270 7.11 -1.33 -6.55
CA LEU A 270 8.12 -0.72 -5.69
C LEU A 270 9.45 -0.51 -6.42
N ILE A 271 9.89 -1.43 -7.26
CA ILE A 271 11.09 -1.24 -8.09
C ILE A 271 10.87 -0.08 -9.08
N LEU A 272 9.71 0.00 -9.74
CA LEU A 272 9.38 1.15 -10.59
C LEU A 272 9.34 2.47 -9.80
N LEU A 273 8.77 2.48 -8.60
CA LEU A 273 8.81 3.65 -7.71
C LEU A 273 10.25 4.03 -7.39
N ARG A 274 11.09 3.06 -7.02
CA ARG A 274 12.51 3.27 -6.69
C ARG A 274 13.25 3.93 -7.85
N ARG A 275 13.13 3.37 -9.05
CA ARG A 275 13.75 3.92 -10.28
C ARG A 275 13.24 5.33 -10.58
N ASN A 276 11.93 5.58 -10.47
CA ASN A 276 11.33 6.91 -10.73
C ASN A 276 11.74 8.01 -9.75
N MET A 277 12.07 7.62 -8.53
CA MET A 277 12.41 8.52 -7.43
C MET A 277 13.92 8.62 -7.20
N CYS A 278 14.74 7.85 -7.92
CA CYS A 278 16.18 7.72 -7.70
C CYS A 278 16.51 7.28 -6.26
N TRP A 279 15.74 6.33 -5.74
CA TRP A 279 15.88 5.82 -4.36
C TRP A 279 16.78 4.60 -4.29
N SER A 280 17.38 4.37 -3.12
CA SER A 280 18.13 3.14 -2.85
C SER A 280 17.20 1.96 -2.60
N LEU A 281 17.72 0.75 -2.73
CA LEU A 281 16.96 -0.46 -2.38
C LEU A 281 16.54 -0.44 -0.90
N LYS A 282 17.39 0.12 -0.02
CA LYS A 282 17.10 0.30 1.41
C LYS A 282 15.85 1.12 1.67
N ASP A 283 15.58 2.13 0.83
CA ASP A 283 14.45 3.04 0.99
C ASP A 283 13.10 2.36 0.79
N ILE A 284 13.04 1.30 -0.03
CA ILE A 284 11.79 0.60 -0.38
C ILE A 284 11.56 -0.73 0.36
N LEU A 285 12.50 -1.17 1.21
CA LEU A 285 12.31 -2.37 2.05
C LEU A 285 11.06 -2.24 2.94
N TYR A 286 10.32 -3.31 3.20
CA TYR A 286 9.02 -3.17 3.86
C TYR A 286 8.59 -4.38 4.67
N TYR A 287 7.78 -4.09 5.69
CA TYR A 287 6.92 -5.07 6.35
C TYR A 287 5.54 -5.02 5.74
N LYS A 288 5.01 -6.19 5.38
CA LYS A 288 3.62 -6.30 4.95
C LYS A 288 2.72 -6.01 6.15
N VAL A 289 1.84 -5.00 6.03
CA VAL A 289 0.88 -4.65 7.08
C VAL A 289 -0.56 -4.83 6.60
N ASN A 290 -1.48 -5.06 7.53
CA ASN A 290 -2.92 -5.21 7.27
C ASN A 290 -3.28 -6.29 6.23
N SER A 291 -2.47 -7.35 6.13
CA SER A 291 -2.75 -8.53 5.29
C SER A 291 -3.45 -9.60 6.11
N ARG A 292 -4.77 -9.48 6.27
CA ARG A 292 -5.59 -10.48 6.98
C ARG A 292 -5.94 -11.64 6.06
N GLN A 293 -6.13 -12.81 6.64
CA GLN A 293 -6.82 -13.94 6.01
C GLN A 293 -8.29 -13.92 6.40
N TYR A 294 -9.15 -14.33 5.48
CA TYR A 294 -10.60 -14.43 5.65
C TYR A 294 -11.17 -15.38 4.59
N ASP A 295 -12.27 -16.04 4.90
CA ASP A 295 -12.71 -17.29 4.24
C ASP A 295 -12.92 -17.17 2.73
N TYR A 296 -13.33 -16.00 2.25
CA TYR A 296 -13.64 -15.76 0.83
C TYR A 296 -12.54 -14.97 0.10
N LYS A 297 -11.39 -14.72 0.72
CA LYS A 297 -10.33 -13.89 0.13
C LYS A 297 -9.83 -14.45 -1.20
N GLU A 298 -9.51 -15.74 -1.24
CA GLU A 298 -8.97 -16.44 -2.41
C GLU A 298 -10.06 -17.18 -3.20
N VAL A 299 -11.33 -17.09 -2.78
CA VAL A 299 -12.45 -17.66 -3.53
C VAL A 299 -12.62 -16.90 -4.85
N ASP A 300 -12.63 -17.65 -5.94
CA ASP A 300 -12.90 -17.12 -7.28
C ASP A 300 -14.41 -16.95 -7.48
N ILE A 301 -14.83 -15.71 -7.70
CA ILE A 301 -16.22 -15.36 -7.97
C ILE A 301 -16.34 -15.22 -9.49
N ILE A 302 -17.11 -16.12 -10.09
CA ILE A 302 -17.23 -16.28 -11.55
C ILE A 302 -18.67 -16.06 -12.05
N GLY A 303 -18.85 -16.06 -13.37
CA GLY A 303 -20.16 -16.03 -14.01
C GLY A 303 -20.93 -14.72 -13.76
N SER A 304 -22.24 -14.85 -13.53
CA SER A 304 -23.17 -13.72 -13.35
C SER A 304 -22.78 -12.79 -12.21
N HIS A 305 -22.28 -13.30 -11.09
CA HIS A 305 -21.86 -12.48 -9.95
C HIS A 305 -20.66 -11.59 -10.29
N LYS A 306 -19.66 -12.11 -11.02
CA LYS A 306 -18.53 -11.32 -11.48
C LYS A 306 -18.97 -10.20 -12.43
N GLN A 307 -19.88 -10.54 -13.35
CA GLN A 307 -20.44 -9.57 -14.29
C GLN A 307 -21.26 -8.49 -13.57
N ALA A 308 -22.09 -8.87 -12.59
CA ALA A 308 -22.85 -7.93 -11.77
C ALA A 308 -21.92 -6.97 -11.01
N HIS A 309 -20.81 -7.47 -10.44
CA HIS A 309 -19.80 -6.61 -9.83
C HIS A 309 -19.11 -5.71 -10.86
N ARG A 310 -18.85 -6.19 -12.07
CA ARG A 310 -18.27 -5.39 -13.16
C ARG A 310 -19.17 -4.25 -13.61
N GLU A 311 -20.48 -4.48 -13.62
CA GLU A 311 -21.47 -3.45 -13.92
C GLU A 311 -21.63 -2.44 -12.78
N TRP A 312 -21.59 -2.92 -11.52
CA TRP A 312 -21.63 -2.09 -10.33
C TRP A 312 -20.40 -1.19 -10.22
N SER A 313 -19.20 -1.77 -10.28
CA SER A 313 -17.90 -1.09 -10.14
C SER A 313 -17.27 -0.73 -11.48
N TYR A 314 -18.08 -0.31 -12.46
CA TYR A 314 -17.67 -0.09 -13.85
C TYR A 314 -16.44 0.80 -14.03
N VAL A 315 -16.38 1.93 -13.32
CA VAL A 315 -15.29 2.90 -13.44
C VAL A 315 -14.01 2.34 -12.82
N ASP A 316 -14.11 1.60 -11.72
CA ASP A 316 -12.96 0.94 -11.09
C ASP A 316 -12.36 -0.14 -12.02
N TYR A 317 -13.20 -0.88 -12.76
CA TYR A 317 -12.72 -1.81 -13.79
C TYR A 317 -12.04 -1.10 -14.95
N ALA A 318 -12.61 0.00 -15.47
CA ALA A 318 -11.96 0.76 -16.54
C ALA A 318 -10.60 1.33 -16.11
N LEU A 319 -10.53 1.84 -14.88
CA LEU A 319 -9.29 2.27 -14.23
C LEU A 319 -8.27 1.12 -14.17
N TYR A 320 -8.67 -0.02 -13.61
CA TYR A 320 -7.77 -1.16 -13.44
C TYR A 320 -7.30 -1.73 -14.78
N ASP A 321 -8.19 -1.91 -15.74
CA ASP A 321 -7.87 -2.46 -17.06
C ASP A 321 -6.86 -1.56 -17.80
N PHE A 322 -7.03 -0.23 -17.74
CA PHE A 322 -6.09 0.73 -18.31
C PHE A 322 -4.71 0.68 -17.64
N PHE A 323 -4.67 0.76 -16.31
CA PHE A 323 -3.39 0.82 -15.59
C PHE A 323 -2.69 -0.54 -15.52
N ASN A 324 -3.41 -1.65 -15.54
CA ASN A 324 -2.80 -2.97 -15.68
C ASN A 324 -2.10 -3.11 -17.04
N ARG A 325 -2.78 -2.73 -18.13
CA ARG A 325 -2.17 -2.76 -19.47
C ARG A 325 -0.93 -1.87 -19.55
N THR A 326 -1.05 -0.60 -19.19
CA THR A 326 0.07 0.37 -19.27
C THR A 326 1.21 0.04 -18.30
N PHE A 327 0.92 -0.59 -17.16
CA PHE A 327 1.94 -1.12 -16.25
C PHE A 327 2.78 -2.20 -16.94
N TRP A 328 2.15 -3.17 -17.60
CA TRP A 328 2.89 -4.24 -18.28
C TRP A 328 3.62 -3.75 -19.53
N GLU A 329 3.06 -2.78 -20.26
CA GLU A 329 3.76 -2.06 -21.34
C GLU A 329 5.00 -1.32 -20.84
N ARG A 330 4.98 -0.87 -19.59
CA ARG A 330 6.14 -0.23 -18.96
C ARG A 330 7.18 -1.27 -18.53
N VAL A 331 6.76 -2.32 -17.84
CA VAL A 331 7.66 -3.40 -17.39
C VAL A 331 8.37 -4.05 -18.58
N SER A 332 7.69 -4.26 -19.71
CA SER A 332 8.32 -4.85 -20.91
C SER A 332 9.43 -4.00 -21.51
N LYS A 333 9.50 -2.70 -21.18
CA LYS A 333 10.54 -1.77 -21.65
C LYS A 333 11.76 -1.70 -20.73
N GLU A 334 11.71 -2.29 -19.53
CA GLU A 334 12.79 -2.17 -18.53
C GLU A 334 13.95 -3.17 -18.77
N GLY A 335 13.75 -4.19 -19.62
CA GLY A 335 14.74 -5.23 -19.97
C GLY A 335 15.01 -6.26 -18.87
N ASP A 336 15.85 -7.27 -19.16
CA ASP A 336 16.09 -8.42 -18.26
C ASP A 336 16.65 -8.03 -16.89
N SER A 337 17.48 -6.97 -16.86
CA SER A 337 18.08 -6.46 -15.62
C SER A 337 17.05 -5.99 -14.57
N PHE A 338 15.81 -5.69 -14.98
CA PHE A 338 14.72 -5.36 -14.06
C PHE A 338 14.25 -6.57 -13.26
N TRP A 339 14.17 -7.74 -13.90
CA TRP A 339 13.71 -8.95 -13.24
C TRP A 339 14.72 -9.46 -12.22
N ASP A 340 16.00 -9.36 -12.53
CA ASP A 340 17.08 -9.68 -11.60
C ASP A 340 17.07 -8.72 -10.39
N GLU A 341 16.77 -7.43 -10.63
CA GLU A 341 16.58 -6.46 -9.55
C GLU A 341 15.40 -6.83 -8.65
N VAL A 342 14.26 -7.24 -9.23
CA VAL A 342 13.08 -7.67 -8.49
C VAL A 342 13.38 -8.91 -7.64
N LYS A 343 14.09 -9.91 -8.20
CA LYS A 343 14.51 -11.11 -7.46
C LYS A 343 15.41 -10.74 -6.28
N PHE A 344 16.41 -9.89 -6.53
CA PHE A 344 17.31 -9.43 -5.48
C PHE A 344 16.59 -8.62 -4.40
N PHE A 345 15.68 -7.73 -4.80
CA PHE A 345 14.84 -6.97 -3.87
C PHE A 345 14.03 -7.89 -2.95
N ARG A 346 13.36 -8.90 -3.52
CA ARG A 346 12.58 -9.88 -2.76
C ARG A 346 13.44 -10.64 -1.75
N TYR A 347 14.60 -11.12 -2.19
CA TYR A 347 15.57 -11.80 -1.33
C TYR A 347 16.02 -10.90 -0.17
N VAL A 348 16.47 -9.68 -0.46
CA VAL A 348 16.91 -8.73 0.57
C VAL A 348 15.77 -8.38 1.52
N ASN A 349 14.55 -8.18 1.02
CA ASN A 349 13.39 -7.87 1.85
C ASN A 349 13.00 -9.04 2.76
N GLU A 350 13.09 -10.28 2.28
CA GLU A 350 12.91 -11.48 3.11
C GLU A 350 13.95 -11.55 4.22
N LYS A 351 15.24 -11.46 3.89
CA LYS A 351 16.33 -11.53 4.88
C LYS A 351 16.26 -10.39 5.89
N MET A 352 15.91 -9.19 5.44
CA MET A 352 15.62 -8.06 6.32
C MET A 352 14.56 -8.42 7.36
N ARG A 353 13.44 -9.03 6.96
CA ARG A 353 12.38 -9.43 7.90
C ARG A 353 12.88 -10.47 8.90
N GLU A 354 13.49 -11.55 8.43
CA GLU A 354 14.04 -12.60 9.30
C GLU A 354 15.01 -12.02 10.34
N HIS A 355 15.95 -11.18 9.89
CA HIS A 355 16.94 -10.54 10.76
C HIS A 355 16.30 -9.63 11.82
N CYS A 356 15.38 -8.77 11.40
CA CYS A 356 14.74 -7.80 12.27
C CYS A 356 13.65 -8.43 13.17
N ASP A 357 13.11 -9.60 12.82
CA ASP A 357 12.26 -10.39 13.70
C ASP A 357 13.06 -11.03 14.83
N ASP A 358 14.28 -11.47 14.58
CA ASP A 358 15.15 -12.04 15.61
C ASP A 358 15.72 -10.98 16.59
N ILE A 359 16.03 -9.76 16.11
CA ILE A 359 16.74 -8.72 16.91
C ILE A 359 15.81 -7.90 17.80
N VAL A 360 14.53 -7.80 17.46
CA VAL A 360 13.56 -7.10 18.29
C VAL A 360 13.12 -8.04 19.43
N TRP A 361 13.02 -7.51 20.66
CA TRP A 361 12.81 -8.24 21.94
C TRP A 361 14.06 -8.66 22.74
N GLY A 362 15.22 -8.04 22.50
CA GLY A 362 16.35 -8.06 23.44
C GLY A 362 17.42 -9.12 23.18
N ASN A 363 17.29 -9.82 22.05
CA ASN A 363 18.39 -10.60 21.48
C ASN A 363 19.42 -9.65 20.87
N ALA A 364 20.69 -9.95 21.12
CA ALA A 364 21.79 -9.19 20.55
C ALA A 364 22.02 -9.55 19.08
N CYS A 365 21.82 -10.82 18.74
CA CYS A 365 22.07 -11.40 17.42
C CYS A 365 20.77 -11.88 16.78
N SER A 366 20.77 -11.89 15.45
CA SER A 366 19.87 -12.72 14.65
C SER A 366 20.53 -14.04 14.26
N ARG A 367 19.77 -14.93 13.63
CA ARG A 367 20.34 -16.09 12.92
C ARG A 367 21.30 -15.72 11.78
N HIS A 368 21.22 -14.48 11.30
CA HIS A 368 22.10 -13.90 10.29
C HIS A 368 23.23 -13.05 10.88
N GLY A 369 23.48 -13.18 12.19
CA GLY A 369 24.55 -12.48 12.87
C GLY A 369 24.18 -11.11 13.41
N SER A 370 25.18 -10.22 13.50
CA SER A 370 25.07 -8.90 14.15
C SER A 370 24.35 -7.84 13.31
N SER A 371 24.48 -7.92 11.99
CA SER A 371 23.80 -7.08 11.01
C SER A 371 23.70 -7.83 9.67
N LEU A 372 22.80 -7.39 8.79
CA LEU A 372 22.88 -7.75 7.38
C LEU A 372 23.59 -6.63 6.61
N VAL A 373 24.55 -7.01 5.79
CA VAL A 373 25.26 -6.10 4.89
C VAL A 373 24.89 -6.47 3.47
N VAL A 374 24.23 -5.56 2.76
CA VAL A 374 23.99 -5.70 1.33
C VAL A 374 25.17 -5.06 0.61
N SER A 375 25.87 -5.81 -0.23
CA SER A 375 27.01 -5.31 -1.00
C SER A 375 26.57 -4.28 -2.05
N ASP A 376 27.55 -3.54 -2.59
CA ASP A 376 27.33 -2.74 -3.80
C ASP A 376 26.85 -3.65 -4.94
N THR A 377 25.90 -3.14 -5.72
CA THR A 377 25.35 -3.86 -6.88
C THR A 377 25.24 -2.92 -8.07
N ARG A 378 25.01 -3.48 -9.26
CA ARG A 378 24.68 -2.68 -10.43
C ARG A 378 23.40 -1.83 -10.26
N TRP A 379 22.54 -2.16 -9.29
CA TRP A 379 21.30 -1.44 -8.98
C TRP A 379 21.43 -0.45 -7.83
N GLY A 380 22.65 -0.18 -7.34
CA GLY A 380 22.91 0.89 -6.37
C GLY A 380 23.90 0.52 -5.27
N PRO A 381 24.22 1.49 -4.41
CA PRO A 381 25.17 1.31 -3.33
C PRO A 381 24.65 0.31 -2.29
N GLY A 382 25.60 -0.41 -1.70
CA GLY A 382 25.39 -1.30 -0.58
C GLY A 382 24.96 -0.55 0.67
N PHE A 383 24.43 -1.31 1.63
CA PHE A 383 23.95 -0.75 2.88
C PHE A 383 23.86 -1.78 4.00
N THR A 384 23.84 -1.29 5.23
CA THR A 384 23.65 -2.12 6.43
C THR A 384 22.21 -2.03 6.94
N ILE A 385 21.67 -3.19 7.29
CA ILE A 385 20.45 -3.38 8.07
C ILE A 385 20.92 -3.75 9.47
N ASP A 386 20.81 -2.78 10.38
CA ASP A 386 21.19 -2.90 11.77
C ASP A 386 19.96 -2.80 12.69
N ARG A 387 20.22 -2.82 13.99
CA ARG A 387 19.18 -2.75 15.01
C ARG A 387 18.35 -1.46 14.94
N GLU A 388 18.95 -0.33 14.59
CA GLU A 388 18.22 0.94 14.46
C GLU A 388 17.31 0.93 13.23
N PHE A 389 17.79 0.39 12.11
CA PHE A 389 16.94 0.14 10.95
C PHE A 389 15.76 -0.77 11.30
N CYS A 390 16.00 -1.87 12.03
CA CYS A 390 14.94 -2.79 12.42
C CYS A 390 13.86 -2.14 13.30
N LEU A 391 14.26 -1.31 14.27
CA LEU A 391 13.31 -0.54 15.10
C LEU A 391 12.45 0.37 14.22
N LEU A 392 13.07 1.04 13.24
CA LEU A 392 12.36 1.95 12.34
C LEU A 392 11.47 1.20 11.33
N ALA A 393 11.92 0.07 10.80
CA ALA A 393 11.17 -0.73 9.82
C ALA A 393 9.94 -1.41 10.44
N LYS A 394 10.01 -1.75 11.73
CA LYS A 394 8.90 -2.34 12.50
C LYS A 394 8.01 -1.30 13.21
N ARG A 395 8.32 0.00 13.06
CA ARG A 395 7.56 1.07 13.70
C ARG A 395 6.13 1.08 13.17
N GLY A 396 5.17 1.05 14.10
CA GLY A 396 3.75 1.11 13.76
C GLY A 396 3.34 2.48 13.23
N LEU A 397 2.25 2.50 12.45
CA LEU A 397 1.71 3.72 11.85
C LEU A 397 1.47 4.85 12.88
N VAL A 398 0.79 4.53 13.99
CA VAL A 398 0.46 5.54 15.01
C VAL A 398 1.74 6.09 15.64
N CYS A 399 2.79 5.29 15.72
CA CYS A 399 4.08 5.76 16.20
C CYS A 399 4.79 6.67 15.20
N HIS A 400 4.82 6.30 13.91
CA HIS A 400 5.31 7.20 12.85
C HIS A 400 4.62 8.56 12.91
N TYR A 401 3.29 8.53 13.04
CA TYR A 401 2.48 9.73 13.19
C TYR A 401 2.92 10.56 14.40
N SER A 402 3.00 9.92 15.57
CA SER A 402 3.29 10.61 16.84
C SER A 402 4.69 11.23 16.86
N ILE A 403 5.67 10.61 16.20
CA ILE A 403 7.03 11.18 16.06
C ILE A 403 7.05 12.35 15.07
N GLN A 404 6.32 12.26 13.96
CA GLN A 404 6.21 13.40 13.05
C GLN A 404 5.50 14.59 13.70
N ALA A 405 4.50 14.32 14.54
CA ALA A 405 3.83 15.37 15.30
C ALA A 405 4.73 15.99 16.38
N GLU A 406 5.64 15.21 16.96
CA GLU A 406 6.69 15.74 17.84
C GLU A 406 7.56 16.74 17.09
N ARG A 407 8.08 16.35 15.92
CA ARG A 407 8.91 17.20 15.06
C ARG A 407 8.16 18.48 14.66
N ASN A 408 6.89 18.37 14.24
CA ASN A 408 6.06 19.52 13.92
C ASN A 408 5.84 20.42 15.15
N GLY A 409 5.57 19.86 16.32
CA GLY A 409 5.39 20.63 17.55
C GLY A 409 6.63 21.44 17.92
N ARG A 410 7.83 20.88 17.71
CA ARG A 410 9.10 21.60 17.89
C ARG A 410 9.30 22.73 16.90
N MET A 411 9.01 22.49 15.62
CA MET A 411 9.11 23.54 14.60
C MET A 411 8.16 24.71 14.89
N LEU A 412 7.06 24.45 15.59
CA LEU A 412 6.11 25.46 16.05
C LEU A 412 6.46 26.05 17.43
N SER A 413 7.61 25.72 18.00
CA SER A 413 8.04 26.17 19.34
C SER A 413 6.99 25.89 20.44
N MET A 414 6.26 24.77 20.33
CA MET A 414 5.30 24.38 21.35
C MET A 414 6.01 24.03 22.65
N ALA A 415 5.41 24.40 23.79
CA ALA A 415 5.96 24.07 25.10
C ALA A 415 6.08 22.54 25.29
N PRO A 416 7.10 22.06 26.04
CA PRO A 416 7.18 20.66 26.45
C PRO A 416 5.88 20.18 27.11
N HIS A 417 5.51 18.94 26.85
CA HIS A 417 4.30 18.30 27.38
C HIS A 417 2.96 18.99 27.02
N SER A 418 2.92 19.73 25.90
CA SER A 418 1.68 20.28 25.35
C SER A 418 0.70 19.22 24.81
N GLY A 419 1.10 17.94 24.76
CA GLY A 419 0.25 16.80 24.42
C GLY A 419 -0.45 16.15 25.63
N THR A 420 -1.62 15.52 25.38
CA THR A 420 -2.54 15.04 26.43
C THR A 420 -2.11 13.77 27.19
N ASP A 421 -1.09 13.02 26.75
CA ASP A 421 -0.73 11.70 27.31
C ASP A 421 0.78 11.46 27.38
N THR A 422 1.43 11.97 28.42
CA THR A 422 2.79 11.53 28.80
C THR A 422 2.69 10.55 29.97
N LEU A 423 3.08 9.28 29.76
CA LEU A 423 3.19 8.28 30.83
C LEU A 423 4.07 8.81 31.98
N GLN A 424 3.63 8.58 33.23
CA GLN A 424 4.44 8.87 34.43
C GLN A 424 5.84 8.25 34.37
N ALA A 425 5.99 7.09 33.72
CA ALA A 425 7.27 6.39 33.56
C ALA A 425 8.31 7.21 32.79
N ILE A 426 7.87 8.01 31.81
CA ILE A 426 8.74 8.84 30.97
C ILE A 426 9.10 10.14 31.67
N ARG A 427 8.21 10.65 32.54
CA ARG A 427 8.49 11.83 33.38
C ARG A 427 9.62 11.59 34.40
N ARG A 428 10.03 10.35 34.65
CA ARG A 428 11.13 10.07 35.61
C ARG A 428 12.52 10.26 35.02
N ASP A 429 12.65 10.28 33.70
CA ASP A 429 13.93 10.46 33.04
C ASP A 429 14.08 11.90 32.50
N ALA A 430 15.21 12.53 32.82
CA ALA A 430 15.43 13.95 32.54
C ALA A 430 15.36 14.28 31.05
N VAL A 431 15.95 13.41 30.20
CA VAL A 431 15.96 13.60 28.74
C VAL A 431 14.54 13.70 28.20
N TYR A 432 13.65 12.82 28.65
CA TYR A 432 12.29 12.86 28.16
C TYR A 432 11.47 14.02 28.75
N ARG A 433 11.72 14.44 29.98
CA ARG A 433 11.06 15.64 30.54
C ARG A 433 11.40 16.89 29.76
N GLU A 434 12.69 17.06 29.45
CA GLU A 434 13.20 18.26 28.80
C GLU A 434 12.84 18.31 27.32
N HIS A 435 12.98 17.18 26.63
CA HIS A 435 12.84 17.17 25.19
C HIS A 435 11.41 16.82 24.74
N CYS A 436 10.56 16.18 25.53
CA CYS A 436 9.27 15.74 25.02
C CYS A 436 8.25 16.87 24.78
N VAL A 437 8.06 17.28 23.52
CA VAL A 437 7.01 18.24 23.13
C VAL A 437 5.65 17.53 22.94
N TYR A 438 5.61 16.49 22.09
CA TYR A 438 4.39 15.77 21.70
C TYR A 438 4.54 14.23 21.80
N CYS A 439 5.14 13.70 22.88
CA CYS A 439 5.29 12.24 22.97
C CYS A 439 3.99 11.58 23.44
N ARG A 440 3.42 10.71 22.62
CA ARG A 440 2.28 9.85 22.96
C ARG A 440 2.74 8.40 23.07
N THR A 441 2.95 7.98 24.31
CA THR A 441 3.76 6.78 24.61
C THR A 441 2.94 5.52 24.78
N GLN A 442 1.62 5.66 24.77
CA GLN A 442 0.68 4.57 24.48
C GLN A 442 0.86 3.96 23.08
N TRP A 443 1.45 4.69 22.12
CA TRP A 443 1.55 4.25 20.72
C TRP A 443 2.99 4.04 20.21
N CYS A 444 3.98 4.55 20.93
CA CYS A 444 5.40 4.47 20.58
C CYS A 444 6.19 3.89 21.75
N HIS A 445 7.19 3.06 21.46
CA HIS A 445 8.12 2.62 22.50
C HIS A 445 8.98 3.83 22.93
N PRO A 446 9.32 4.02 24.22
CA PRO A 446 10.09 5.20 24.61
C PRO A 446 11.49 5.24 23.96
N LEU A 447 12.07 4.09 23.61
CA LEU A 447 13.29 4.02 22.79
C LEU A 447 13.12 4.72 21.43
N ASP A 448 11.94 4.68 20.80
CA ASP A 448 11.71 5.40 19.54
C ASP A 448 11.90 6.91 19.69
N TYR A 449 11.38 7.48 20.78
CA TYR A 449 11.55 8.91 21.09
C TYR A 449 13.00 9.24 21.43
N LEU A 450 13.67 8.39 22.22
CA LEU A 450 15.07 8.61 22.55
C LEU A 450 15.98 8.55 21.32
N THR A 451 15.77 7.58 20.42
CA THR A 451 16.45 7.51 19.13
C THR A 451 16.13 8.73 18.28
N HIS A 452 14.88 9.20 18.29
CA HIS A 452 14.48 10.41 17.58
C HIS A 452 15.17 11.67 18.10
N PHE A 453 15.23 11.87 19.42
CA PHE A 453 15.91 13.02 20.01
C PHE A 453 17.39 13.06 19.63
N TYR A 454 18.05 11.91 19.66
CA TYR A 454 19.45 11.82 19.24
C TYR A 454 19.61 12.08 17.75
N ARG A 455 18.80 11.43 16.92
CA ARG A 455 18.89 11.49 15.46
C ARG A 455 18.65 12.89 14.91
N ASP A 456 17.69 13.61 15.49
CA ASP A 456 17.35 14.98 15.06
C ASP A 456 18.17 16.05 15.81
N GLY A 457 19.17 15.63 16.61
CA GLY A 457 20.16 16.51 17.22
C GLY A 457 19.71 17.24 18.48
N TYR A 458 18.60 16.82 19.09
CA TYR A 458 18.08 17.44 20.32
C TYR A 458 18.88 17.04 21.57
N ILE A 459 19.55 15.89 21.54
CA ILE A 459 20.46 15.43 22.60
C ILE A 459 21.79 14.97 22.03
N SER A 460 22.84 15.09 22.83
CA SER A 460 24.17 14.60 22.47
C SER A 460 24.20 13.06 22.43
N ARG A 461 25.24 12.52 21.77
CA ARG A 461 25.52 11.07 21.79
C ARG A 461 25.72 10.56 23.21
N THR A 462 26.33 11.36 24.08
CA THR A 462 26.59 10.99 25.48
C THR A 462 25.29 10.82 26.24
N GLU A 463 24.38 11.80 26.16
CA GLU A 463 23.06 11.73 26.78
C GLU A 463 22.24 10.57 26.24
N TYR A 464 22.24 10.38 24.92
CA TYR A 464 21.59 9.24 24.27
C TYR A 464 22.08 7.90 24.84
N MET A 465 23.39 7.71 24.92
CA MET A 465 23.97 6.46 25.41
C MET A 465 23.73 6.24 26.91
N LEU A 466 23.77 7.31 27.73
CA LEU A 466 23.45 7.24 29.16
C LEU A 466 21.99 6.87 29.39
N ALA A 467 21.06 7.58 28.76
CA ALA A 467 19.63 7.30 28.85
C ALA A 467 19.29 5.91 28.30
N ARG A 468 19.93 5.49 27.21
CA ARG A 468 19.73 4.16 26.63
C ARG A 468 20.28 3.04 27.53
N ARG A 469 21.44 3.25 28.16
CA ARG A 469 22.01 2.29 29.12
C ARG A 469 21.14 2.14 30.36
N LYS A 470 20.66 3.25 30.90
CA LYS A 470 19.79 3.30 32.07
C LYS A 470 18.44 2.63 31.81
N ASN A 471 17.77 3.04 30.73
CA ASN A 471 16.37 2.68 30.50
C ASN A 471 16.19 1.45 29.59
N PHE A 472 17.17 1.14 28.74
CA PHE A 472 17.10 0.04 27.77
C PHE A 472 18.40 -0.78 27.71
N PRO A 473 18.93 -1.32 28.82
CA PRO A 473 20.22 -2.02 28.82
C PRO A 473 20.27 -3.23 27.88
N ARG A 474 19.15 -3.96 27.71
CA ARG A 474 19.04 -5.06 26.74
C ARG A 474 19.29 -4.61 25.30
N SER A 475 19.02 -3.33 25.01
CA SER A 475 19.19 -2.72 23.69
C SER A 475 20.66 -2.44 23.32
N LEU A 476 21.57 -2.60 24.28
CA LEU A 476 23.01 -2.41 24.13
C LEU A 476 23.79 -3.73 24.16
N ARG A 477 23.11 -4.87 24.28
CA ARG A 477 23.78 -6.18 24.23
C ARG A 477 24.48 -6.32 22.89
N LYS A 478 25.78 -6.62 22.93
CA LYS A 478 26.60 -6.81 21.74
C LYS A 478 26.39 -8.20 21.17
N CYS A 479 26.24 -8.29 19.85
CA CYS A 479 26.34 -9.55 19.14
C CYS A 479 27.81 -9.88 18.87
N ARG A 480 28.20 -11.14 19.08
CA ARG A 480 29.54 -11.64 18.75
C ARG A 480 29.61 -12.35 17.40
N LEU A 481 28.47 -12.60 16.77
CA LEU A 481 28.43 -13.20 15.43
C LEU A 481 28.81 -12.16 14.37
N PRO A 482 29.56 -12.56 13.33
CA PRO A 482 29.91 -11.67 12.23
C PRO A 482 28.65 -11.21 11.48
N PRO A 483 28.70 -10.06 10.79
CA PRO A 483 27.64 -9.67 9.86
C PRO A 483 27.46 -10.70 8.74
N LYS A 484 26.22 -10.91 8.29
CA LYS A 484 25.94 -11.67 7.07
C LYS A 484 25.93 -10.73 5.88
N VAL A 485 26.79 -11.01 4.91
CA VAL A 485 26.81 -10.31 3.62
C VAL A 485 25.80 -10.95 2.66
N LEU A 486 25.04 -10.11 1.96
CA LEU A 486 24.07 -10.49 0.93
C LEU A 486 24.55 -9.93 -0.41
N SER A 487 24.55 -10.79 -1.43
CA SER A 487 25.02 -10.44 -2.78
C SER A 487 24.11 -11.04 -3.87
N PRO A 488 24.07 -10.46 -5.09
CA PRO A 488 23.33 -11.03 -6.21
C PRO A 488 23.81 -12.41 -6.67
N SER A 489 25.01 -12.87 -6.28
CA SER A 489 25.52 -14.21 -6.60
C SER A 489 25.14 -15.27 -5.55
N ASP A 490 24.35 -14.90 -4.53
CA ASP A 490 23.89 -15.85 -3.54
C ASP A 490 22.96 -16.89 -4.19
N ARG A 491 23.36 -18.18 -4.14
CA ARG A 491 22.67 -19.36 -4.71
C ARG A 491 21.17 -19.50 -4.41
N TYR A 492 20.62 -18.71 -3.48
CA TYR A 492 19.20 -18.75 -3.08
C TYR A 492 18.28 -17.95 -4.02
N LEU A 493 18.83 -17.13 -4.93
CA LEU A 493 18.04 -16.42 -5.95
C LEU A 493 17.36 -17.35 -6.99
N HIS A 494 17.73 -18.62 -7.03
CA HIS A 494 17.17 -19.63 -7.93
C HIS A 494 15.84 -20.26 -7.44
N SER A 495 15.31 -19.84 -6.28
CA SER A 495 14.16 -20.50 -5.62
C SER A 495 12.92 -19.63 -5.39
N VAL A 496 12.89 -18.39 -5.89
CA VAL A 496 11.85 -17.38 -5.57
C VAL A 496 11.04 -16.95 -6.78
#